data_AF-A0A9Q9NB66-F1
#
_entry.id   AF-A0A9Q9NB66-F1
#
_cell.length_a   1.000
_cell.length_b   1.000
_cell.length_c   1.000
_cell.angle_alpha   90.00
_cell.angle_beta   90.00
_cell.angle_gamma   90.00
#
_symmetry.space_group_name_H-M   'P 1'
#
loop_
_entity.id
_entity.type
_entity.pdbx_description
1 polymer ?
#
loop_
_entity_poly.entity_id
_entity_poly.type
_entity_poly.pdbx_seq_one_letter_code
_entity_poly.pdbx_strand_id
1 'polypeptide(L)'
;MNVTMGHIYTDGLLVKEDDRVKYYRTPDRPLKFDANKWCYKKMPDLLTFKNDIIQQGEAHQAQGSTHLNFDFPQDIKPSIDMLQYLRAEGFSLGCVELYMIEAAQLRKLAQEPIRLERMTTEESVDDYFSVFTPLSIEYGEAYIEECRRHMKDILSDISHPIHYYIAYETNKPIGIINVIQSEHFVSH
;
A
#
# COMPACT_ATOMS: atom_id res chain seq x y z
N MET A 1 -9.03 -19.70 -10.77
CA MET A 1 -7.80 -19.02 -10.31
C MET A 1 -7.89 -18.91 -8.80
N ASN A 2 -6.82 -19.22 -8.06
CA ASN A 2 -6.82 -19.05 -6.59
C ASN A 2 -6.01 -17.79 -6.25
N VAL A 3 -6.70 -16.68 -6.00
CA VAL A 3 -6.08 -15.40 -5.64
C VAL A 3 -5.85 -15.38 -4.13
N THR A 4 -4.68 -14.89 -3.72
CA THR A 4 -4.25 -14.82 -2.31
C THR A 4 -3.58 -13.47 -2.05
N MET A 5 -3.32 -13.12 -0.79
CA MET A 5 -2.58 -11.89 -0.44
C MET A 5 -1.20 -11.82 -1.09
N GLY A 6 -0.60 -12.98 -1.43
CA GLY A 6 0.69 -13.02 -2.15
C GLY A 6 0.64 -12.50 -3.59
N HIS A 7 -0.57 -12.33 -4.16
CA HIS A 7 -0.77 -11.71 -5.48
C HIS A 7 -0.99 -10.20 -5.39
N ILE A 8 -1.12 -9.63 -4.18
CA ILE A 8 -1.24 -8.19 -3.99
C ILE A 8 0.15 -7.56 -4.10
N TYR A 9 0.25 -6.54 -4.95
CA TYR A 9 1.49 -5.80 -5.18
C TYR A 9 1.94 -5.10 -3.89
N THR A 10 3.23 -5.20 -3.60
CA THR A 10 3.88 -4.45 -2.51
C THR A 10 4.87 -3.47 -3.13
N ASP A 11 4.65 -2.18 -2.92
CA ASP A 11 5.46 -1.10 -3.50
C ASP A 11 6.75 -0.81 -2.72
N GLY A 12 7.41 -1.86 -2.23
CA GLY A 12 8.59 -1.79 -1.38
C GLY A 12 9.74 -2.61 -1.92
N LEU A 13 10.97 -2.16 -1.69
CA LEU A 13 12.16 -2.93 -2.06
C LEU A 13 12.39 -4.06 -1.05
N LEU A 14 12.37 -5.31 -1.53
CA LEU A 14 12.69 -6.49 -0.73
C LEU A 14 14.20 -6.53 -0.46
N VAL A 15 14.61 -6.24 0.78
CA VAL A 15 16.04 -6.20 1.15
C VAL A 15 16.55 -7.51 1.73
N LYS A 16 15.65 -8.30 2.30
CA LYS A 16 15.96 -9.60 2.90
C LYS A 16 14.71 -10.47 2.87
N GLU A 17 14.90 -11.76 2.74
CA GLU A 17 13.86 -12.76 2.94
C GLU A 17 14.48 -13.96 3.67
N ASP A 18 13.81 -14.43 4.72
CA ASP A 18 14.15 -15.69 5.38
C ASP A 18 12.91 -16.59 5.51
N ASP A 19 13.04 -17.72 6.20
CA ASP A 19 11.96 -18.71 6.35
C ASP A 19 10.72 -18.18 7.10
N ARG A 20 10.84 -17.04 7.77
CA ARG A 20 9.82 -16.46 8.64
C ARG A 20 9.31 -15.12 8.13
N VAL A 21 10.16 -14.28 7.54
CA VAL A 21 9.83 -12.87 7.25
C VAL A 21 10.37 -12.42 5.90
N LYS A 22 9.58 -11.59 5.20
CA LYS A 22 10.04 -10.71 4.11
C LYS A 22 10.23 -9.30 4.65
N TYR A 23 11.38 -8.71 4.37
CA TYR A 23 11.79 -7.41 4.90
C TYR A 23 11.75 -6.39 3.76
N TYR A 24 10.78 -5.49 3.79
CA TYR A 24 10.66 -4.41 2.81
C TYR A 24 11.20 -3.12 3.37
N ARG A 25 12.04 -2.44 2.60
CA ARG A 25 12.67 -1.19 3.01
C ARG A 25 13.02 -0.32 1.81
N THR A 26 12.52 0.89 1.80
CA THR A 26 12.56 1.84 0.69
C THR A 26 13.10 3.20 1.18
N PRO A 27 14.43 3.37 1.27
CA PRO A 27 15.04 4.54 1.91
C PRO A 27 14.75 5.88 1.21
N ASP A 28 14.43 5.85 -0.09
CA ASP A 28 14.00 7.00 -0.89
C ASP A 28 12.59 7.50 -0.52
N ARG A 29 11.78 6.64 0.12
CA ARG A 29 10.40 6.91 0.53
C ARG A 29 10.17 6.45 1.97
N PRO A 30 10.86 7.06 2.95
CA PRO A 30 10.85 6.60 4.34
C PRO A 30 9.53 6.82 5.06
N LEU A 31 8.65 7.70 4.56
CA LEU A 31 7.34 7.98 5.16
C LEU A 31 6.24 7.02 4.66
N LYS A 32 6.51 6.25 3.60
CA LYS A 32 5.56 5.28 3.04
C LYS A 32 5.50 3.99 3.88
N PHE A 33 4.52 3.91 4.76
CA PHE A 33 4.28 2.79 5.69
C PHE A 33 4.25 1.43 5.01
N ASP A 34 3.50 1.30 3.91
CA ASP A 34 3.33 0.00 3.23
C ASP A 34 4.57 -0.45 2.44
N ALA A 35 5.51 0.46 2.15
CA ALA A 35 6.78 0.18 1.48
C ALA A 35 7.94 -0.10 2.45
N ASN A 36 7.72 0.11 3.75
CA ASN A 36 8.68 -0.06 4.83
C ASN A 36 8.05 -0.91 5.93
N LYS A 37 8.01 -2.22 5.71
CA LYS A 37 7.28 -3.15 6.57
C LYS A 37 7.90 -4.53 6.57
N TRP A 38 7.54 -5.33 7.56
CA TRP A 38 7.92 -6.74 7.63
C TRP A 38 6.69 -7.61 7.46
N CYS A 39 6.72 -8.54 6.51
CA CYS A 39 5.62 -9.44 6.24
C CYS A 39 5.97 -10.85 6.73
N TYR A 40 5.25 -11.32 7.74
CA TYR A 40 5.44 -12.65 8.31
C TYR A 40 4.84 -13.73 7.42
N LYS A 41 5.65 -14.75 7.12
CA LYS A 41 5.22 -16.03 6.53
C LYS A 41 4.69 -17.00 7.58
N LYS A 42 5.19 -16.87 8.82
CA LYS A 42 4.83 -17.69 9.97
C LYS A 42 4.62 -16.80 11.18
N MET A 43 3.66 -17.18 12.02
CA MET A 43 3.33 -16.38 13.19
C MET A 43 4.49 -16.39 14.17
N PRO A 44 5.03 -15.23 14.58
CA PRO A 44 6.06 -15.19 15.60
C PRO A 44 5.44 -15.49 16.97
N ASP A 45 6.23 -16.08 17.87
CA ASP A 45 5.91 -16.00 19.29
C ASP A 45 6.17 -14.58 19.82
N LEU A 46 5.66 -14.30 21.01
CA LEU A 46 5.74 -12.95 21.59
C LEU A 46 7.17 -12.48 21.83
N LEU A 47 8.09 -13.38 22.21
CA LEU A 47 9.48 -13.03 22.47
C LEU A 47 10.20 -12.65 21.17
N THR A 48 9.96 -13.43 20.13
CA THR A 48 10.48 -13.18 18.78
C THR A 48 9.98 -11.84 18.27
N PHE A 49 8.67 -11.58 18.36
CA PHE A 49 8.06 -10.33 17.90
C PHE A 49 8.63 -9.09 18.62
N LYS A 50 8.89 -9.18 19.93
CA LYS A 50 9.54 -8.11 20.69
C LYS A 50 10.95 -7.79 20.17
N ASN A 51 11.73 -8.81 19.83
CA ASN A 51 13.05 -8.62 19.23
C ASN A 51 12.95 -8.05 17.82
N ASP A 52 11.91 -8.40 17.06
CA ASP A 52 11.66 -7.86 15.73
C ASP A 52 11.29 -6.37 15.77
N ILE A 53 10.52 -5.93 16.77
CA ILE A 53 10.23 -4.50 17.01
C ILE A 53 11.51 -3.69 17.16
N ILE A 54 12.44 -4.17 17.99
CA ILE A 54 13.71 -3.48 18.24
C ILE A 54 14.52 -3.39 16.94
N GLN A 55 14.68 -4.50 16.24
CA GLN A 55 15.44 -4.56 14.99
C GLN A 55 14.84 -3.69 13.87
N GLN A 56 13.50 -3.71 13.71
CA GLN A 56 12.85 -2.86 12.73
C GLN A 56 12.99 -1.38 13.12
N GLY A 57 12.87 -1.05 14.41
CA GLY A 57 13.05 0.30 14.92
C GLY A 57 14.44 0.87 14.62
N GLU A 58 15.50 0.12 14.90
CA GLU A 58 16.88 0.51 14.56
C GLU A 58 17.06 0.70 13.05
N ALA A 59 16.54 -0.23 12.24
CA ALA A 59 16.65 -0.17 10.78
C ALA A 59 15.87 1.01 10.19
N HIS A 60 14.69 1.33 10.73
CA HIS A 60 13.82 2.41 10.27
C HIS A 60 14.38 3.78 10.69
N GLN A 61 14.86 3.90 11.93
CA GLN A 61 15.51 5.12 12.39
C GLN A 61 16.74 5.46 11.53
N ALA A 62 17.54 4.46 11.16
CA ALA A 62 18.73 4.66 10.33
C ALA A 62 18.43 5.20 8.92
N GLN A 63 17.20 5.04 8.42
CA GLN A 63 16.77 5.55 7.11
C GLN A 63 15.80 6.74 7.18
N GLY A 64 15.51 7.25 8.38
CA GLY A 64 14.58 8.37 8.58
C GLY A 64 13.09 7.99 8.61
N SER A 65 12.75 6.71 8.70
CA SER A 65 11.38 6.26 8.96
C SER A 65 11.06 6.41 10.46
N THR A 66 9.84 6.85 10.76
CA THR A 66 9.36 7.12 12.13
C THR A 66 8.28 6.16 12.60
N HIS A 67 8.01 5.10 11.84
CA HIS A 67 6.94 4.13 12.09
C HIS A 67 7.48 2.71 12.16
N LEU A 68 6.65 1.82 12.70
CA LEU A 68 6.81 0.37 12.63
C LEU A 68 5.59 -0.20 11.88
N ASN A 69 5.80 -1.21 11.05
CA ASN A 69 4.73 -1.85 10.30
C ASN A 69 4.99 -3.35 10.11
N PHE A 70 3.98 -4.16 10.43
CA PHE A 70 4.07 -5.61 10.44
C PHE A 70 2.78 -6.24 9.89
N ASP A 71 2.93 -7.09 8.87
CA ASP A 71 1.84 -7.92 8.37
C ASP A 71 1.95 -9.32 8.93
N PHE A 72 0.93 -9.77 9.67
CA PHE A 72 0.84 -11.17 10.11
C PHE A 72 0.42 -12.09 8.95
N PRO A 73 0.69 -13.41 9.06
CA PRO A 73 0.34 -14.34 7.99
C PRO A 73 -1.17 -14.36 7.71
N GLN A 74 -1.52 -14.52 6.44
CA GLN A 74 -2.91 -14.59 5.97
C GLN A 74 -3.69 -15.67 6.73
N ASP A 75 -4.92 -15.36 7.12
CA ASP A 75 -5.88 -16.27 7.76
C ASP A 75 -5.41 -16.84 9.11
N ILE A 76 -4.42 -16.22 9.76
CA ILE A 76 -3.96 -16.57 11.11
C ILE A 76 -4.28 -15.46 12.10
N LYS A 77 -5.11 -15.78 13.08
CA LYS A 77 -5.42 -14.85 14.18
C LYS A 77 -4.27 -14.81 15.19
N PRO A 78 -3.78 -13.61 15.59
CA PRO A 78 -2.83 -13.50 16.70
C PRO A 78 -3.39 -14.05 18.01
N SER A 79 -2.49 -14.59 18.84
CA SER A 79 -2.85 -15.05 20.19
C SER A 79 -3.36 -13.89 21.04
N ILE A 80 -4.12 -14.21 22.10
CA ILE A 80 -4.63 -13.21 23.04
C ILE A 80 -3.47 -12.39 23.63
N ASP A 81 -2.37 -13.06 24.01
CA ASP A 81 -1.19 -12.42 24.56
C ASP A 81 -0.54 -11.44 23.57
N MET A 82 -0.45 -11.82 22.29
CA MET A 82 0.05 -10.93 21.24
C MET A 82 -0.86 -9.70 21.07
N LEU A 83 -2.18 -9.89 21.04
CA LEU A 83 -3.14 -8.79 20.90
C LEU A 83 -3.16 -7.86 22.12
N GLN A 84 -2.95 -8.39 23.32
CA GLN A 84 -2.83 -7.57 24.53
C GLN A 84 -1.53 -6.77 24.51
N TYR A 85 -0.43 -7.40 24.11
CA TYR A 85 0.85 -6.73 23.98
C TYR A 85 0.81 -5.59 22.96
N LEU A 86 0.32 -5.85 21.74
CA LEU A 86 0.21 -4.84 20.68
C LEU A 86 -0.58 -3.60 21.15
N ARG A 87 -1.68 -3.81 21.87
CA ARG A 87 -2.48 -2.71 22.43
C ARG A 87 -1.75 -1.95 23.53
N ALA A 88 -1.03 -2.65 24.42
CA ALA A 88 -0.27 -2.02 25.49
C ALA A 88 0.87 -1.15 24.95
N GLU A 89 1.48 -1.54 23.84
CA GLU A 89 2.55 -0.79 23.15
C GLU A 89 2.02 0.29 22.19
N GLY A 90 0.70 0.46 22.08
CA GLY A 90 0.09 1.51 21.26
C GLY A 90 0.04 1.23 19.75
N PHE A 91 0.15 -0.03 19.32
CA PHE A 91 -0.06 -0.38 17.91
C PHE A 91 -1.53 -0.24 17.49
N SER A 92 -1.74 0.37 16.33
CA SER A 92 -3.01 0.31 15.61
C SER A 92 -3.12 -1.05 14.91
N LEU A 93 -4.25 -1.73 15.10
CA LEU A 93 -4.54 -3.02 14.46
C LEU A 93 -5.51 -2.82 13.30
N GLY A 94 -5.11 -3.25 12.12
CA GLY A 94 -5.95 -3.33 10.92
C GLY A 94 -6.22 -4.78 10.51
N CYS A 95 -7.33 -5.01 9.82
CA CYS A 95 -7.58 -6.25 9.11
C CYS A 95 -7.69 -5.91 7.62
N VAL A 96 -6.84 -6.54 6.81
CA VAL A 96 -6.89 -6.39 5.35
C VAL A 96 -7.67 -7.58 4.80
N GLU A 97 -8.72 -7.29 4.04
CA GLU A 97 -9.56 -8.29 3.40
C GLU A 97 -9.31 -8.32 1.89
N LEU A 98 -9.21 -9.51 1.33
CA LEU A 98 -9.02 -9.72 -0.10
C LEU A 98 -10.38 -9.85 -0.78
N TYR A 99 -10.65 -8.95 -1.73
CA TYR A 99 -11.84 -8.98 -2.57
C TYR A 99 -11.48 -9.35 -4.00
N MET A 100 -12.33 -10.16 -4.64
CA MET A 100 -12.16 -10.59 -6.02
C MET A 100 -13.48 -10.45 -6.77
N ILE A 101 -13.41 -9.94 -8.00
CA ILE A 101 -14.53 -9.85 -8.93
C ILE A 101 -14.09 -10.24 -10.33
N GLU A 102 -14.95 -10.94 -11.06
CA GLU A 102 -14.70 -11.25 -12.46
C GLU A 102 -14.95 -10.02 -13.34
N ALA A 103 -14.13 -9.82 -14.37
CA ALA A 103 -14.25 -8.66 -15.27
C ALA A 103 -15.66 -8.53 -15.89
N ALA A 104 -16.28 -9.66 -16.23
CA ALA A 104 -17.64 -9.69 -16.79
C ALA A 104 -18.71 -9.22 -15.79
N GLN A 105 -18.49 -9.35 -14.48
CA GLN A 105 -19.39 -8.83 -13.45
C GLN A 105 -19.16 -7.33 -13.24
N LEU A 106 -17.91 -6.88 -13.20
CA LEU A 106 -17.56 -5.47 -13.09
C LEU A 106 -18.17 -4.64 -14.23
N ARG A 107 -18.14 -5.15 -15.47
CA ARG A 107 -18.75 -4.50 -16.65
C ARG A 107 -20.26 -4.26 -16.53
N LYS A 108 -20.97 -5.01 -15.67
CA LYS A 108 -22.42 -4.84 -15.45
C LYS A 108 -22.76 -3.67 -14.51
N LEU A 109 -21.77 -3.10 -13.82
CA LEU A 109 -21.96 -2.04 -12.83
C LEU A 109 -22.01 -0.63 -13.45
N ALA A 110 -21.57 -0.46 -14.70
CA ALA A 110 -21.57 0.84 -15.37
C ALA A 110 -23.01 1.28 -15.71
N GLN A 111 -23.56 2.22 -14.94
CA GLN A 111 -24.89 2.81 -15.20
C GLN A 111 -24.84 4.32 -15.46
N GLU A 112 -23.83 5.03 -14.95
CA GLU A 112 -23.68 6.48 -15.15
C GLU A 112 -22.36 6.82 -15.84
N PRO A 113 -22.34 7.78 -16.79
CA PRO A 113 -21.14 8.16 -17.52
C PRO A 113 -20.24 9.07 -16.66
N ILE A 114 -19.46 8.48 -15.77
CA ILE A 114 -18.31 9.16 -15.16
C ILE A 114 -17.14 9.09 -16.14
N ARG A 115 -16.50 10.23 -16.42
CA ARG A 115 -15.32 10.26 -17.29
C ARG A 115 -14.11 9.83 -16.48
N LEU A 116 -13.54 8.67 -16.80
CA LEU A 116 -12.32 8.17 -16.20
C LEU A 116 -11.14 8.43 -17.14
N GLU A 117 -10.14 9.19 -16.68
CA GLU A 117 -8.95 9.53 -17.46
C GLU A 117 -7.71 8.90 -16.83
N ARG A 118 -6.87 8.25 -17.63
CA ARG A 118 -5.56 7.77 -17.19
C ARG A 118 -4.61 8.96 -17.12
N MET A 119 -3.90 9.11 -16.01
CA MET A 119 -2.83 10.10 -15.90
C MET A 119 -1.65 9.63 -16.77
N THR A 120 -1.24 10.47 -17.72
CA THR A 120 -0.09 10.21 -18.60
C THR A 120 0.98 11.30 -18.53
N THR A 121 0.66 12.44 -17.92
CA THR A 121 1.55 13.60 -17.79
C THR A 121 1.35 14.27 -16.43
N GLU A 122 2.31 15.11 -16.06
CA GLU A 122 2.27 15.87 -14.80
C GLU A 122 1.12 16.88 -14.71
N GLU A 123 0.50 17.25 -15.82
CA GLU A 123 -0.58 18.25 -15.89
C GLU A 123 -1.81 17.86 -15.03
N SER A 124 -2.01 16.55 -14.81
CA SER A 124 -3.12 15.99 -14.04
C SER A 124 -2.80 15.76 -12.55
N VAL A 125 -1.56 16.03 -12.11
CA VAL A 125 -1.13 15.76 -10.73
C VAL A 125 -1.92 16.61 -9.74
N ASP A 126 -2.17 17.88 -10.05
CA ASP A 126 -2.93 18.75 -9.14
C ASP A 126 -4.38 18.30 -8.97
N ASP A 127 -5.02 17.82 -10.03
CA ASP A 127 -6.37 17.24 -9.97
C ASP A 127 -6.38 15.99 -9.08
N TYR A 128 -5.40 15.09 -9.22
CA TYR A 128 -5.30 13.91 -8.36
C TYR A 128 -5.15 14.32 -6.89
N PHE A 129 -4.25 15.26 -6.60
CA PHE A 129 -3.99 15.71 -5.24
C PHE A 129 -5.10 16.57 -4.63
N SER A 130 -5.98 17.16 -5.44
CA SER A 130 -7.21 17.79 -4.96
C SER A 130 -8.16 16.80 -4.28
N VAL A 131 -8.13 15.53 -4.72
CA VAL A 131 -8.91 14.42 -4.15
C VAL A 131 -8.11 13.67 -3.08
N PHE A 132 -6.82 13.41 -3.33
CA PHE A 132 -5.98 12.61 -2.43
C PHE A 132 -5.64 13.33 -1.11
N THR A 133 -5.39 14.65 -1.15
CA THR A 133 -4.92 15.41 0.01
C THR A 133 -5.91 15.37 1.19
N PRO A 134 -7.21 15.66 0.99
CA PRO A 134 -8.19 15.57 2.09
C PRO A 134 -8.30 14.17 2.71
N LEU A 135 -8.07 13.12 1.90
CA LEU A 135 -8.15 11.72 2.36
C LEU A 135 -6.89 11.27 3.13
N SER A 136 -5.77 11.98 2.97
CA SER A 136 -4.46 11.53 3.46
C SER A 136 -3.80 12.51 4.42
N ILE A 137 -4.46 13.63 4.74
CA ILE A 137 -3.89 14.69 5.58
C ILE A 137 -3.57 14.21 7.01
N GLU A 138 -4.24 13.17 7.48
CA GLU A 138 -3.95 12.55 8.79
C GLU A 138 -2.52 11.97 8.87
N TYR A 139 -1.92 11.62 7.73
CA TYR A 139 -0.53 11.13 7.64
C TYR A 139 0.50 12.26 7.53
N GLY A 140 0.06 13.52 7.44
CA GLY A 140 0.88 14.72 7.45
C GLY A 140 1.34 15.20 6.07
N GLU A 141 1.65 16.49 5.98
CA GLU A 141 2.03 17.16 4.72
C GLU A 141 3.30 16.58 4.08
N ALA A 142 4.28 16.19 4.90
CA ALA A 142 5.53 15.60 4.41
C ALA A 142 5.29 14.27 3.66
N TYR A 143 4.34 13.46 4.13
CA TYR A 143 3.94 12.22 3.45
C TYR A 143 3.26 12.50 2.11
N ILE A 144 2.39 13.52 2.07
CA ILE A 144 1.70 13.93 0.84
C ILE A 144 2.73 14.41 -0.20
N GLU A 145 3.73 15.18 0.20
CA GLU A 145 4.79 15.65 -0.69
C GLU A 145 5.68 14.49 -1.19
N GLU A 146 5.99 13.51 -0.33
CA GLU A 146 6.68 12.28 -0.76
C GLU A 146 5.86 11.50 -1.80
N CYS A 147 4.56 11.36 -1.59
CA CYS A 147 3.65 10.72 -2.55
C CYS A 147 3.62 11.47 -3.88
N ARG A 148 3.61 12.81 -3.84
CA ARG A 148 3.59 13.66 -5.04
C ARG A 148 4.86 13.50 -5.86
N ARG A 149 6.03 13.48 -5.20
CA ARG A 149 7.31 13.23 -5.86
C ARG A 149 7.35 11.85 -6.50
N HIS A 150 7.01 10.81 -5.73
CA HIS A 150 6.99 9.43 -6.22
C HIS A 150 6.03 9.24 -7.40
N MET A 151 4.87 9.90 -7.39
CA MET A 151 3.93 9.86 -8.51
C MET A 151 4.56 10.41 -9.79
N LYS A 152 5.32 11.51 -9.72
CA LYS A 152 6.02 12.05 -10.90
C LYS A 152 7.05 11.08 -11.45
N ASP A 153 7.80 10.42 -10.57
CA ASP A 153 8.76 9.39 -10.96
C ASP A 153 8.05 8.24 -11.69
N ILE A 154 6.91 7.75 -11.17
CA ILE A 154 6.09 6.74 -11.85
C ILE A 154 5.57 7.23 -13.20
N LEU A 155 5.04 8.45 -13.29
CA LEU A 155 4.49 8.98 -14.54
C LEU A 155 5.58 9.14 -15.62
N SER A 156 6.84 9.29 -15.21
CA SER A 156 7.98 9.31 -16.13
C SER A 156 8.43 7.92 -16.59
N ASP A 157 8.00 6.85 -15.90
CA ASP A 157 8.30 5.45 -16.23
C ASP A 157 7.06 4.72 -16.76
N ILE A 158 6.95 4.66 -18.09
CA ILE A 158 5.85 3.96 -18.77
C ILE A 158 5.79 2.45 -18.49
N SER A 159 6.86 1.85 -17.98
CA SER A 159 6.94 0.43 -17.66
C SER A 159 6.50 0.11 -16.23
N HIS A 160 6.27 1.14 -15.42
CA HIS A 160 5.86 0.99 -14.04
C HIS A 160 4.47 0.32 -13.94
N PRO A 161 4.26 -0.68 -13.06
CA PRO A 161 3.02 -1.46 -13.02
C PRO A 161 1.80 -0.68 -12.50
N ILE A 162 2.02 0.44 -11.79
CA ILE A 162 0.97 1.28 -11.22
C ILE A 162 0.51 2.32 -12.25
N HIS A 163 -0.78 2.31 -12.57
CA HIS A 163 -1.44 3.32 -13.40
C HIS A 163 -2.46 4.11 -12.58
N TYR A 164 -2.33 5.45 -12.59
CA TYR A 164 -3.22 6.35 -11.88
C TYR A 164 -4.38 6.81 -12.75
N TYR A 165 -5.58 6.92 -12.18
CA TYR A 165 -6.79 7.36 -12.87
C TYR A 165 -7.58 8.44 -12.11
N ILE A 166 -7.98 9.42 -12.90
CA ILE A 166 -8.86 10.58 -12.77
C ILE A 166 -10.36 10.33 -12.95
N ALA A 167 -11.22 10.27 -11.93
CA ALA A 167 -12.68 10.30 -12.17
C ALA A 167 -13.19 11.75 -12.18
N TYR A 168 -13.86 12.16 -13.27
CA TYR A 168 -14.43 13.49 -13.43
C TYR A 168 -15.95 13.46 -13.58
N GLU A 169 -16.60 14.40 -12.90
CA GLU A 169 -18.01 14.75 -13.10
C GLU A 169 -18.09 16.27 -13.35
N THR A 170 -18.70 16.68 -14.46
CA THR A 170 -18.82 18.11 -14.83
C THR A 170 -17.48 18.87 -14.78
N ASN A 171 -16.41 18.24 -15.31
CA ASN A 171 -15.02 18.75 -15.31
C ASN A 171 -14.41 19.00 -13.92
N LYS A 172 -14.96 18.41 -12.85
CA LYS A 172 -14.35 18.43 -11.52
C LYS A 172 -13.84 17.04 -11.17
N PRO A 173 -12.61 16.90 -10.62
CA PRO A 173 -12.13 15.64 -10.11
C PRO A 173 -12.95 15.24 -8.88
N ILE A 174 -13.52 14.04 -8.89
CA ILE A 174 -14.41 13.52 -7.84
C ILE A 174 -13.92 12.21 -7.22
N GLY A 175 -12.94 11.56 -7.84
CA GLY A 175 -12.44 10.27 -7.38
C GLY A 175 -11.13 9.90 -8.04
N ILE A 176 -10.38 9.04 -7.37
CA ILE A 176 -9.08 8.53 -7.83
C ILE A 176 -9.05 7.02 -7.68
N ILE A 177 -8.39 6.32 -8.60
CA ILE A 177 -8.13 4.88 -8.49
C ILE A 177 -6.75 4.54 -9.07
N ASN A 178 -6.08 3.61 -8.42
CA ASN A 178 -4.81 3.07 -8.88
C ASN A 178 -5.06 1.66 -9.39
N VAL A 179 -4.66 1.39 -10.64
CA VAL A 179 -4.75 0.07 -11.25
C VAL A 179 -3.34 -0.48 -11.35
N ILE A 180 -3.11 -1.65 -10.75
CA ILE A 180 -1.82 -2.32 -10.79
C ILE A 180 -1.92 -3.46 -11.79
N GLN A 181 -1.20 -3.33 -12.90
CA GLN A 181 -1.16 -4.39 -13.91
C GLN A 181 -0.20 -5.49 -13.48
N SER A 182 -0.65 -6.73 -13.67
CA SER A 182 0.16 -7.94 -13.45
C SER A 182 -0.15 -8.94 -14.56
N GLU A 183 0.60 -10.04 -14.62
CA GLU A 183 0.34 -11.12 -15.59
C GLU A 183 -1.06 -11.73 -15.47
N HIS A 184 -1.75 -11.54 -14.33
CA HIS A 184 -3.12 -11.98 -14.11
C HIS A 184 -4.18 -10.96 -14.52
N PHE A 185 -3.77 -9.78 -15.01
CA PHE A 185 -4.65 -8.75 -15.53
C PHE A 185 -4.96 -9.02 -17.01
N VAL A 186 -6.18 -9.45 -17.31
CA VAL A 186 -6.66 -9.63 -18.69
C VAL A 186 -7.49 -8.42 -19.11
N SER A 187 -6.92 -7.51 -19.89
CA SER A 187 -7.69 -6.52 -20.65
C SER A 187 -7.90 -7.05 -22.07
N HIS A 188 -9.13 -7.48 -22.37
CA HIS A 188 -9.64 -7.61 -23.73
C HIS A 188 -10.66 -6.50 -24.00
#